data_AF-A0A7I0KJM2-F1
#
_entry.id   AF-A0A7I0KJM2-F1
#
_cell.length_a   1.000
_cell.length_b   1.000
_cell.length_c   1.000
_cell.angle_alpha   90.00
_cell.angle_beta   90.00
_cell.angle_gamma   90.00
#
_symmetry.space_group_name_H-M   'P 1'
#
loop_
_entity.id
_entity.type
_entity.pdbx_description
1 polymer ?
#
loop_
_entity_poly.entity_id
_entity_poly.type
_entity_poly.pdbx_seq_one_letter_code
_entity_poly.pdbx_strand_id
1 'polypeptide(L)'
;MPQPFESPSFHLRLPHELKARLHAARGRNSLNREIIERLERSLEPDPAQRLAEMLRPLLSDLDDAERDELVSLVAKAVEIFGRNAAKQRRR
;
A
#
# COMPACT_ATOMS: atom_id res chain seq x y z
N MET A 1 -20.50 -23.10 24.47
CA MET A 1 -21.21 -22.50 23.31
C MET A 1 -20.20 -21.66 22.54
N PRO A 2 -19.92 -21.91 21.25
CA PRO A 2 -19.09 -21.01 20.46
C PRO A 2 -19.85 -19.69 20.27
N GLN A 3 -19.21 -18.55 20.53
CA GLN A 3 -19.82 -17.23 20.33
C GLN A 3 -20.03 -16.99 18.83
N PRO A 4 -21.14 -16.35 18.41
CA PRO A 4 -21.38 -16.05 17.00
C PRO A 4 -20.30 -15.09 16.46
N PHE A 5 -19.84 -15.36 15.23
CA PHE A 5 -18.90 -14.52 14.47
C PHE A 5 -19.58 -13.20 14.03
N GLU A 6 -19.91 -12.32 14.97
CA GLU A 6 -20.29 -10.95 14.61
C GLU A 6 -19.04 -10.16 14.24
N SER A 7 -19.12 -9.39 13.14
CA SER A 7 -18.04 -8.50 12.76
C SER A 7 -17.87 -7.42 13.83
N PRO A 8 -16.67 -7.22 14.40
CA PRO A 8 -16.47 -6.22 15.45
C PRO A 8 -16.80 -4.84 14.91
N SER A 9 -17.68 -4.13 15.63
CA SER A 9 -18.13 -2.79 15.30
C SER A 9 -17.74 -1.83 16.41
N PHE A 10 -17.28 -0.64 16.04
CA PHE A 10 -16.84 0.40 16.96
C PHE A 10 -17.46 1.74 16.58
N HIS A 11 -17.81 2.54 17.59
CA HIS A 11 -18.29 3.91 17.39
C HIS A 11 -17.10 4.87 17.48
N LEU A 12 -16.65 5.42 16.34
CA LEU A 12 -15.59 6.42 16.31
C LEU A 12 -16.14 7.83 16.49
N ARG A 13 -15.51 8.60 17.39
CA ARG A 13 -15.67 10.05 17.42
C ARG A 13 -14.67 10.68 16.46
N LEU A 14 -15.17 11.38 15.44
CA LEU A 14 -14.33 12.03 14.43
C LEU A 14 -14.48 13.56 14.52
N PRO A 15 -13.39 14.33 14.34
CA PRO A 15 -13.48 15.77 14.12
C PRO A 15 -14.41 16.08 12.93
N HIS A 16 -15.17 17.17 13.02
CA HIS A 16 -16.14 17.54 11.99
C HIS A 16 -15.50 17.68 10.59
N GLU A 17 -14.33 18.31 10.53
CA GLU A 17 -13.57 18.49 9.30
C GLU A 17 -13.13 17.15 8.68
N LEU A 18 -12.74 16.18 9.50
CA LEU A 18 -12.34 14.86 9.03
C LEU A 18 -13.54 14.12 8.41
N LYS A 19 -14.69 14.19 9.07
CA LYS A 19 -15.93 13.61 8.53
C LYS A 19 -16.29 14.22 7.17
N ALA A 20 -16.21 15.54 7.03
CA ALA A 20 -16.47 16.23 5.77
C ALA A 20 -15.50 15.79 4.66
N ARG A 21 -14.20 15.69 4.95
CA ARG A 21 -13.18 15.22 4.01
C ARG A 21 -13.44 13.79 3.55
N LEU A 22 -13.82 12.88 4.44
CA LEU A 22 -14.17 11.50 4.08
C LEU A 22 -15.41 11.42 3.19
N HIS A 23 -16.43 12.24 3.47
CA HIS A 23 -17.61 12.34 2.61
C HIS A 23 -17.30 12.84 1.20
N ALA A 24 -16.39 13.80 1.06
CA ALA A 24 -15.94 14.27 -0.24
C ALA A 24 -15.10 13.22 -0.97
N ALA A 25 -14.28 12.46 -0.24
CA ALA A 25 -13.35 11.50 -0.82
C ALA A 25 -13.99 10.17 -1.28
N ARG A 26 -15.15 9.77 -0.73
CA ARG A 26 -15.74 8.43 -1.00
C ARG A 26 -16.10 8.16 -2.46
N GLY A 27 -16.29 9.20 -3.28
CA GLY A 27 -16.72 9.05 -4.68
C GLY A 27 -18.00 8.20 -4.81
N ARG A 28 -17.88 7.04 -5.48
CA ARG A 28 -18.98 6.07 -5.68
C ARG A 28 -19.11 5.04 -4.55
N ASN A 29 -18.15 4.98 -3.62
CA ASN A 29 -18.15 4.02 -2.53
C ASN A 29 -19.10 4.45 -1.39
N SER A 30 -19.54 3.48 -0.59
CA SER A 30 -20.12 3.78 0.71
C SER A 30 -19.04 4.40 1.63
N LEU A 31 -19.47 5.24 2.58
CA LEU A 31 -18.52 5.85 3.52
C LEU A 31 -17.77 4.79 4.33
N ASN A 32 -18.46 3.71 4.74
CA ASN A 32 -17.85 2.60 5.46
C ASN A 32 -16.76 1.92 4.62
N ARG A 33 -17.04 1.64 3.34
CA ARG A 33 -16.07 1.03 2.42
C ARG A 33 -14.84 1.91 2.25
N GLU A 34 -15.02 3.21 2.04
CA GLU A 34 -13.91 4.15 1.92
C GLU A 34 -13.03 4.20 3.18
N ILE A 35 -13.67 4.16 4.36
CA ILE A 35 -12.96 4.13 5.65
C ILE A 35 -12.14 2.84 5.78
N ILE A 36 -12.74 1.68 5.48
CA ILE A 36 -12.06 0.38 5.54
C ILE A 36 -10.87 0.36 4.59
N GLU A 37 -11.05 0.71 3.32
CA GLU A 37 -9.97 0.68 2.32
C GLU A 37 -8.80 1.62 2.71
N ARG A 38 -9.08 2.76 3.35
CA ARG A 38 -8.03 3.64 3.86
C ARG A 38 -7.32 3.05 5.07
N LEU A 39 -8.05 2.44 5.99
CA LEU A 39 -7.48 1.82 7.18
C LEU A 39 -6.59 0.63 6.78
N GLU A 40 -7.05 -0.21 5.87
CA GLU A 40 -6.25 -1.32 5.32
C GLU A 40 -4.94 -0.81 4.72
N ARG A 41 -4.99 0.19 3.82
CA ARG A 41 -3.78 0.80 3.27
C ARG A 41 -2.86 1.43 4.33
N SER A 42 -3.41 1.96 5.42
CA SER A 42 -2.61 2.57 6.49
C SER A 42 -1.97 1.55 7.44
N LEU A 43 -2.51 0.34 7.47
CA LEU A 43 -2.04 -0.78 8.29
C LEU A 43 -1.21 -1.77 7.48
N GLU A 44 -1.17 -1.64 6.15
CA GLU A 44 -0.27 -2.41 5.30
C GLU A 44 1.20 -2.10 5.65
N PRO A 45 2.05 -3.14 5.79
CA PRO A 45 3.48 -2.94 6.00
C PRO A 45 4.08 -2.17 4.83
N ASP A 46 5.16 -1.42 5.10
CA ASP A 46 5.89 -0.67 4.07
C ASP A 46 6.15 -1.59 2.84
N PRO A 47 5.64 -1.24 1.65
CA PRO A 47 5.82 -2.03 0.44
C PRO A 47 7.30 -2.30 0.15
N ALA A 48 8.20 -1.36 0.46
CA ALA A 48 9.63 -1.55 0.28
C ALA A 48 10.16 -2.63 1.22
N GLN A 49 9.64 -2.68 2.45
CA GLN A 49 10.02 -3.67 3.44
C GLN A 49 9.51 -5.07 3.07
N ARG A 50 8.27 -5.19 2.56
CA ARG A 50 7.76 -6.46 2.01
C ARG A 50 8.59 -6.96 0.83
N LEU A 51 8.95 -6.06 -0.09
CA LEU A 51 9.79 -6.41 -1.23
C LEU A 51 11.16 -6.92 -0.76
N ALA A 52 11.77 -6.23 0.22
CA ALA A 52 13.04 -6.64 0.80
C ALA A 52 12.94 -8.01 1.50
N GLU A 53 11.85 -8.30 2.20
CA GLU A 53 11.60 -9.60 2.83
C GLU A 53 11.44 -10.73 1.80
N MET A 54 10.74 -10.47 0.69
CA MET A 54 10.60 -11.44 -0.40
C MET A 54 11.91 -11.71 -1.14
N LEU A 55 12.73 -10.69 -1.33
CA LEU A 55 14.01 -10.80 -2.04
C LEU A 55 15.13 -11.34 -1.15
N ARG A 56 15.01 -11.22 0.18
CA ARG A 56 16.06 -11.62 1.13
C ARG A 56 16.63 -13.03 0.92
N PRO A 57 15.81 -14.07 0.70
CA PRO A 57 16.30 -15.43 0.44
C PRO A 57 16.99 -15.57 -0.92
N LEU A 58 16.62 -14.76 -1.91
CA LEU A 58 17.28 -14.75 -3.21
C LEU A 58 18.62 -14.02 -3.12
N LEU A 59 18.66 -12.91 -2.38
CA LEU A 59 19.86 -12.10 -2.18
C LEU A 59 20.95 -12.81 -1.37
N SER A 60 20.58 -13.77 -0.50
CA SER A 60 21.56 -14.51 0.31
C SER A 60 22.41 -15.47 -0.51
N ASP A 61 21.93 -15.88 -1.67
CA ASP A 61 22.62 -16.83 -2.55
C ASP A 61 23.44 -16.13 -3.64
N LEU A 62 23.29 -14.80 -3.78
CA LEU A 62 23.99 -14.00 -4.78
C LEU A 62 25.39 -13.58 -4.30
N ASP A 63 26.36 -13.69 -5.20
CA ASP A 63 27.65 -13.07 -5.00
C ASP A 63 27.59 -11.53 -5.14
N ASP A 64 28.70 -10.86 -4.86
CA ASP A 64 28.74 -9.40 -4.86
C ASP A 64 28.50 -8.80 -6.26
N ALA A 65 28.94 -9.49 -7.32
CA ALA A 65 28.73 -9.02 -8.69
C ALA A 65 27.27 -9.16 -9.13
N GLU A 66 26.63 -10.28 -8.78
CA GLU A 66 25.21 -10.53 -9.03
C GLU A 66 24.31 -9.57 -8.24
N ARG A 67 24.69 -9.22 -7.01
CA ARG A 67 23.99 -8.20 -6.21
C ARG A 67 24.06 -6.82 -6.86
N ASP A 68 25.23 -6.41 -7.36
CA ASP A 68 25.41 -5.13 -8.04
C ASP A 68 24.59 -5.06 -9.35
N GLU A 69 24.56 -6.16 -10.12
CA GLU A 69 23.76 -6.25 -11.34
C GLU A 69 22.25 -6.14 -11.02
N LEU A 70 21.77 -6.86 -9.99
CA LEU A 70 20.38 -6.80 -9.58
C LEU A 70 19.96 -5.39 -9.16
N VAL A 71 20.78 -4.69 -8.36
CA VAL A 71 20.51 -3.30 -7.94
C VAL A 71 20.39 -2.39 -9.16
N SER A 72 21.30 -2.52 -10.13
CA SER A 72 21.27 -1.76 -11.39
C SER A 72 19.99 -2.02 -12.19
N LEU A 73 19.55 -3.28 -12.29
CA LEU A 73 18.33 -3.65 -13.00
C LEU A 73 17.07 -3.12 -12.30
N VAL A 74 17.00 -3.22 -10.97
CA VAL A 74 15.89 -2.68 -10.18
C VAL A 74 15.80 -1.17 -10.32
N ALA A 75 16.93 -0.46 -10.25
CA ALA A 75 16.98 0.99 -10.44
C ALA A 75 16.44 1.40 -11.83
N LYS A 76 16.84 0.69 -12.90
CA LYS A 76 16.31 0.92 -14.25
C LYS A 76 14.82 0.64 -14.36
N ALA A 77 14.34 -0.43 -13.74
CA ALA A 77 12.92 -0.76 -13.74
C ALA A 77 12.09 0.35 -13.06
N VAL A 78 12.52 0.82 -11.89
CA VAL A 78 11.88 1.94 -11.17
C VAL A 78 11.85 3.20 -12.01
N GLU A 79 12.93 3.52 -12.72
CA GLU A 79 12.98 4.68 -13.61
C GLU A 79 11.97 4.58 -14.76
N ILE A 80 11.86 3.40 -15.39
CA ILE A 80 10.88 3.14 -16.47
C ILE A 80 9.45 3.31 -15.95
N PHE A 81 9.13 2.72 -14.80
CA PHE A 81 7.79 2.85 -14.20
C PHE A 81 7.49 4.29 -13.78
N GLY A 82 8.46 5.00 -13.20
CA GLY A 82 8.34 6.40 -12.80
C GLY A 82 8.06 7.33 -13.99
N ARG A 83 8.76 7.14 -15.11
CA ARG A 83 8.53 7.91 -16.36
C ARG A 83 7.11 7.68 -16.90
N ASN A 84 6.61 6.45 -16.88
CA ASN A 84 5.26 6.13 -17.35
C ASN A 84 4.16 6.69 -16.45
N ALA A 85 4.34 6.62 -15.12
CA ALA A 85 3.41 7.21 -14.16
C ALA A 85 3.30 8.74 -14.32
N ALA A 86 4.43 9.43 -14.56
CA ALA A 86 4.45 10.88 -14.82
C ALA A 86 3.75 11.25 -16.16
N LYS A 87 3.89 10.40 -17.18
CA LYS A 87 3.25 10.59 -18.49
C LYS A 87 1.73 10.44 -18.41
N GLN A 88 1.24 9.51 -17.59
CA GLN A 88 -0.19 9.26 -17.41
C GLN A 88 -0.90 10.37 -16.63
N ARG A 89 -0.19 11.07 -15.73
CA ARG A 89 -0.70 12.21 -14.95
C ARG A 89 -0.87 13.52 -15.75
N ARG A 90 -0.29 13.60 -16.95
CA ARG A 90 -0.35 14.77 -17.85
C ARG A 90 -1.43 14.66 -18.93
N ARG A 91 -2.08 13.50 -19.06
CA ARG A 91 -3.22 13.27 -19.97
C ARG A 91 -4.52 13.34 -19.16
#